data_AF-A0AAJ5NMZ0-F1
#
_entry.id   AF-A0AAJ5NMZ0-F1
#
_cell.length_a   1.000
_cell.length_b   1.000
_cell.length_c   1.000
_cell.angle_alpha   90.00
_cell.angle_beta   90.00
_cell.angle_gamma   90.00
#
_symmetry.space_group_name_H-M   'P 1'
#
loop_
_entity.id
_entity.type
_entity.pdbx_description
1 polymer ?
#
loop_
_entity_poly.entity_id
_entity_poly.type
_entity_poly.pdbx_seq_one_letter_code
_entity_poly.pdbx_strand_id
1 'polypeptide(L)'
;MARSSSKKPPARPAPKYVDGVVFTLAMRTGDVEVIGIPFEHRGRTRAVHAVVGLDDVQCYAVSDVLLGMHVPKSEASTIEASRAAAIATLDNITDESWADAFESARAATAQ
;
A
#
# COMPACT_ATOMS: atom_id res chain seq x y z
N MET A 1 -14.98 -13.68 46.85
CA MET A 1 -15.97 -13.49 45.76
C MET A 1 -15.21 -13.24 44.46
N ALA A 2 -15.24 -14.16 43.50
CA ALA A 2 -14.57 -13.99 42.20
C ALA A 2 -15.58 -13.47 41.18
N ARG A 3 -15.37 -12.27 40.65
CA ARG A 3 -16.12 -11.77 39.48
C ARG A 3 -15.37 -12.23 38.24
N SER A 4 -15.78 -13.35 37.65
CA SER A 4 -15.35 -13.72 36.30
C SER A 4 -16.10 -12.84 35.31
N SER A 5 -15.47 -11.77 34.84
CA SER A 5 -15.95 -11.06 33.66
C SER A 5 -15.63 -11.91 32.43
N SER A 6 -16.56 -12.78 32.04
CA SER A 6 -16.54 -13.45 30.75
C SER A 6 -16.82 -12.42 29.64
N LYS A 7 -15.83 -11.56 29.33
CA LYS A 7 -15.89 -10.72 28.12
C LYS A 7 -15.80 -11.65 26.92
N LYS A 8 -16.92 -11.80 26.21
CA LYS A 8 -16.98 -12.49 24.93
C LYS A 8 -15.92 -11.87 24.00
N PRO A 9 -15.07 -12.67 23.34
CA PRO A 9 -14.11 -12.15 22.38
C PRO A 9 -14.83 -11.30 21.34
N PRO A 10 -14.26 -10.14 20.92
CA PRO A 10 -14.86 -9.33 19.89
C PRO A 10 -15.07 -10.18 18.62
N ALA A 11 -16.25 -10.05 18.01
CA ALA A 11 -16.56 -10.79 16.81
C ALA A 11 -15.60 -10.38 15.69
N ARG A 12 -15.07 -11.36 14.96
CA ARG A 12 -14.24 -11.11 13.78
C ARG A 12 -15.08 -10.38 12.73
N PRO A 13 -14.58 -9.33 12.08
CA PRO A 13 -15.30 -8.66 11.00
C PRO A 13 -15.60 -9.63 9.86
N ALA A 14 -16.73 -9.40 9.16
CA ALA A 14 -17.12 -10.19 8.01
C ALA A 14 -16.09 -10.03 6.86
N PRO A 15 -15.80 -11.09 6.09
CA PRO A 15 -14.92 -10.99 4.93
C PRO A 15 -15.45 -9.96 3.90
N LYS A 16 -14.54 -9.17 3.34
CA LYS A 16 -14.80 -8.33 2.16
C LYS A 16 -14.12 -8.98 0.95
N TYR A 17 -14.86 -9.15 -0.13
CA TYR A 17 -14.31 -9.61 -1.41
C TYR A 17 -13.88 -8.39 -2.23
N VAL A 18 -12.64 -8.42 -2.71
CA VAL A 18 -12.00 -7.34 -3.47
C VAL A 18 -11.14 -7.95 -4.56
N ASP A 19 -10.87 -7.19 -5.61
CA ASP A 19 -9.88 -7.56 -6.61
C ASP A 19 -8.47 -7.53 -6.02
N GLY A 20 -7.59 -8.37 -6.57
CA GLY A 20 -6.18 -8.44 -6.20
C GLY A 20 -5.28 -8.32 -7.43
N VAL A 21 -4.11 -7.72 -7.25
CA VAL A 21 -3.07 -7.61 -8.27
C VAL A 21 -1.75 -8.16 -7.72
N VAL A 22 -1.05 -8.97 -8.53
CA VAL A 22 0.33 -9.40 -8.26
C VAL A 22 1.25 -8.42 -8.99
N PHE A 23 2.26 -7.89 -8.30
CA PHE A 23 3.24 -6.98 -8.88
C PHE A 23 4.58 -7.04 -8.13
N THR A 24 5.61 -6.50 -8.75
CA THR A 24 6.96 -6.48 -8.20
C THR A 24 7.21 -5.20 -7.42
N LEU A 25 7.67 -5.32 -6.18
CA LEU A 25 8.20 -4.20 -5.39
C LEU A 25 9.69 -4.03 -5.63
N ALA A 26 10.11 -2.79 -5.89
CA ALA A 26 11.51 -2.42 -5.97
C ALA A 26 12.06 -2.18 -4.55
N MET A 27 12.67 -3.19 -3.93
CA MET A 27 13.33 -3.05 -2.63
C MET A 27 14.83 -2.85 -2.78
N ARG A 28 15.49 -2.28 -1.75
CA ARG A 28 16.96 -2.13 -1.74
C ARG A 28 17.71 -3.46 -1.83
N THR A 29 17.10 -4.53 -1.34
CA THR A 29 17.66 -5.89 -1.31
C THR A 29 17.36 -6.68 -2.58
N GLY A 30 16.65 -6.10 -3.54
CA GLY A 30 16.18 -6.75 -4.75
C GLY A 30 14.66 -6.71 -4.88
N ASP A 31 14.20 -7.22 -6.01
CA ASP A 31 12.79 -7.20 -6.38
C ASP A 31 12.02 -8.32 -5.68
N VAL A 32 10.82 -8.01 -5.18
CA VAL A 32 9.96 -8.96 -4.46
C VAL A 32 8.55 -8.93 -5.01
N GLU A 33 8.00 -10.08 -5.37
CA GLU A 33 6.60 -10.21 -5.78
C GLU A 33 5.67 -10.09 -4.56
N VAL A 34 4.64 -9.26 -4.69
CA VAL A 34 3.60 -9.09 -3.67
C VAL A 34 2.21 -9.09 -4.28
N ILE A 35 1.21 -9.40 -3.44
CA ILE A 35 -0.20 -9.23 -3.76
C ILE A 35 -0.70 -7.96 -3.07
N GLY A 36 -1.38 -7.10 -3.81
CA GLY A 36 -2.04 -5.91 -3.27
C GLY A 36 -3.46 -5.72 -3.79
N ILE A 37 -4.18 -4.78 -3.16
CA ILE A 37 -5.53 -4.37 -3.56
C ILE A 37 -5.40 -3.11 -4.44
N PRO A 38 -5.70 -3.19 -5.75
CA PRO A 38 -5.47 -2.10 -6.67
C PRO A 38 -6.49 -0.97 -6.51
N PHE A 39 -6.09 0.24 -6.84
CA PHE A 39 -6.94 1.41 -7.01
C PHE A 39 -6.31 2.41 -7.99
N GLU A 40 -7.16 3.13 -8.71
CA GLU A 40 -6.74 4.22 -9.60
C GLU A 40 -6.66 5.55 -8.83
N HIS A 41 -5.57 6.29 -9.05
CA HIS A 41 -5.46 7.69 -8.62
C HIS A 41 -4.56 8.47 -9.58
N ARG A 42 -5.00 9.65 -10.04
CA ARG A 42 -4.27 10.48 -11.01
C ARG A 42 -3.79 9.71 -12.26
N GLY A 43 -4.66 8.85 -12.83
CA GLY A 43 -4.38 8.10 -14.05
C GLY A 43 -3.34 6.98 -13.92
N ARG A 44 -3.07 6.52 -12.70
CA ARG A 44 -2.15 5.41 -12.42
C ARG A 44 -2.74 4.42 -11.43
N THR A 45 -2.50 3.14 -11.70
CA THR A 45 -2.82 2.04 -10.80
C THR A 45 -1.81 1.96 -9.66
N ARG A 46 -2.31 1.99 -8.44
CA ARG A 46 -1.55 1.76 -7.21
C ARG A 46 -2.17 0.63 -6.43
N ALA A 47 -1.40 -0.02 -5.58
CA ALA A 47 -1.93 -1.11 -4.77
C ALA A 47 -1.53 -0.96 -3.30
N VAL A 48 -2.49 -1.21 -2.42
CA VAL A 48 -2.22 -1.37 -0.98
C VAL A 48 -1.77 -2.80 -0.76
N HIS A 49 -0.64 -3.01 -0.10
CA HIS A 49 -0.13 -4.34 0.25
C HIS A 49 0.37 -4.34 1.69
N ALA A 50 0.47 -5.53 2.29
CA ALA A 50 1.15 -5.67 3.57
C ALA A 50 2.64 -5.36 3.39
N VAL A 51 3.24 -4.69 4.37
CA VAL A 51 4.68 -4.42 4.34
C VAL A 51 5.43 -5.74 4.50
N VAL A 52 6.36 -6.00 3.59
CA VAL A 52 7.22 -7.18 3.61
C VAL A 52 8.32 -6.97 4.66
N GLY A 53 8.52 -7.95 5.55
CA GLY A 53 9.63 -7.96 6.52
C GLY A 53 9.35 -7.30 7.88
N LEU A 54 8.08 -7.02 8.22
CA LEU A 54 7.68 -6.61 9.58
C LEU A 54 6.98 -7.78 10.28
N ASP A 55 7.70 -8.45 11.19
CA ASP A 55 7.20 -9.67 11.86
C ASP A 55 6.20 -9.37 13.00
N ASP A 56 6.28 -8.20 13.64
CA ASP A 56 5.56 -7.92 14.90
C ASP A 56 4.42 -6.90 14.80
N VAL A 57 4.30 -6.18 13.67
CA VAL A 57 3.30 -5.11 13.51
C VAL A 57 2.64 -5.19 12.15
N GLN A 58 1.32 -5.41 12.15
CA GLN A 58 0.52 -5.34 10.95
C GLN A 58 0.53 -3.90 10.40
N CYS A 59 1.22 -3.73 9.28
CA CYS A 59 1.38 -2.46 8.58
C CYS A 59 1.09 -2.66 7.10
N TYR A 60 0.39 -1.70 6.52
CA TYR A 60 0.06 -1.62 5.10
C TYR A 60 0.74 -0.41 4.49
N ALA A 61 1.20 -0.56 3.25
CA ALA A 61 1.78 0.53 2.47
C ALA A 61 1.17 0.54 1.07
N VAL A 62 1.32 1.66 0.36
CA VAL A 62 0.93 1.79 -1.04
C VAL A 62 2.16 1.85 -1.91
N SER A 63 2.12 1.13 -3.02
CA SER A 63 3.13 1.18 -4.07
C SER A 63 2.48 1.36 -5.45
N ASP A 64 3.21 1.99 -6.36
CA ASP A 64 2.86 2.04 -7.78
C ASP A 64 2.99 0.64 -8.38
N VAL A 65 1.94 0.17 -9.05
CA VAL A 65 1.88 -1.22 -9.55
C VAL A 65 2.85 -1.44 -10.70
N LEU A 66 3.09 -0.43 -11.53
CA LEU A 66 3.95 -0.55 -12.71
C LEU A 66 5.43 -0.43 -12.34
N LEU A 67 5.76 0.48 -11.42
CA LEU A 67 7.14 0.78 -11.08
C LEU A 67 7.63 0.07 -9.82
N GLY A 68 6.73 -0.55 -9.06
CA GLY A 68 7.06 -1.16 -7.77
C GLY A 68 7.50 -0.15 -6.70
N MET A 69 7.36 1.15 -6.98
CA MET A 69 7.86 2.22 -6.11
C MET A 69 6.87 2.54 -5.00
N HIS A 70 7.39 2.57 -3.78
CA HIS A 70 6.63 2.94 -2.59
C HIS A 70 6.18 4.40 -2.62
N VAL A 71 4.92 4.65 -2.24
CA VAL A 71 4.37 6.00 -2.03
C VAL A 71 4.71 6.46 -0.62
N PRO A 72 5.50 7.53 -0.44
CA PRO A 72 5.92 7.98 0.89
C PRO A 72 4.75 8.30 1.82
N LYS A 73 4.92 8.04 3.12
CA LYS A 73 3.94 8.35 4.18
C LYS A 73 2.58 7.66 3.96
N SER A 74 2.57 6.52 3.28
CA SER A 74 1.37 5.72 3.06
C SER A 74 1.19 4.63 4.11
N GLU A 75 2.14 4.46 5.02
CA GLU A 75 2.15 3.41 6.02
C GLU A 75 1.04 3.60 7.06
N ALA A 76 0.19 2.59 7.22
CA ALA A 76 -0.88 2.61 8.21
C ALA A 76 -1.26 1.20 8.69
N SER A 77 -1.96 1.12 9.83
CA SER A 77 -2.42 -0.14 10.41
C SER A 77 -3.64 -0.77 9.71
N THR A 78 -4.26 -0.07 8.75
CA THR A 78 -5.40 -0.58 7.97
C THR A 78 -5.26 -0.24 6.50
N ILE A 79 -5.89 -1.06 5.64
CA ILE A 79 -5.88 -0.89 4.18
C ILE A 79 -6.46 0.48 3.80
N GLU A 80 -7.62 0.83 4.36
CA GLU A 80 -8.32 2.08 4.04
C GLU A 80 -7.52 3.31 4.50
N ALA A 81 -6.89 3.26 5.69
CA ALA A 81 -6.05 4.36 6.16
C ALA A 81 -4.79 4.53 5.30
N SER A 82 -4.16 3.42 4.89
CA SER A 82 -2.99 3.45 4.01
C SER A 82 -3.32 4.06 2.65
N ARG A 83 -4.45 3.63 2.06
CA ARG A 83 -4.98 4.20 0.82
C ARG A 83 -5.26 5.71 0.95
N ALA A 84 -5.93 6.13 2.01
CA ALA A 84 -6.27 7.54 2.23
C ALA A 84 -5.02 8.40 2.43
N ALA A 85 -4.04 7.91 3.21
CA ALA A 85 -2.77 8.59 3.42
C ALA A 85 -1.97 8.73 2.11
N ALA A 86 -1.94 7.68 1.29
CA ALA A 86 -1.30 7.72 -0.03
C ALA A 86 -1.97 8.76 -0.95
N ILE A 87 -3.31 8.77 -1.04
CA ILE A 87 -4.05 9.76 -1.83
C ILE A 87 -3.71 11.18 -1.36
N ALA A 88 -3.74 11.43 -0.05
CA ALA A 88 -3.40 12.72 0.51
C ALA A 88 -1.94 13.13 0.20
N THR A 89 -0.97 12.21 0.28
CA THR A 89 0.41 12.50 -0.11
C THR A 89 0.49 12.84 -1.59
N LEU A 90 -0.11 12.03 -2.45
CA LEU A 90 -0.06 12.21 -3.90
C LEU A 90 -0.77 13.50 -4.34
N ASP A 91 -1.82 13.90 -3.63
CA ASP A 91 -2.56 15.13 -3.92
C ASP A 91 -1.75 16.40 -3.59
N ASN A 92 -0.82 16.30 -2.64
CA ASN A 92 0.08 17.39 -2.27
C ASN A 92 1.30 17.54 -3.19
N ILE A 93 1.54 16.59 -4.11
CA ILE A 93 2.65 16.67 -5.07
C ILE A 93 2.23 17.58 -6.23
N THR A 94 2.98 18.65 -6.45
CA THR A 94 2.84 19.53 -7.62
C THR A 94 3.13 18.78 -8.91
N ASP A 95 2.43 19.10 -10.00
CA ASP A 95 2.59 18.41 -11.29
C ASP A 95 4.04 18.45 -11.81
N GLU A 96 4.79 19.50 -11.50
CA GLU A 96 6.21 19.64 -11.84
C GLU A 96 7.10 18.62 -11.10
N SER A 97 6.93 18.47 -9.79
CA SER A 97 7.61 17.44 -9.00
C SER A 97 7.16 16.00 -9.33
N TRP A 98 5.98 15.87 -9.93
CA TRP A 98 5.42 14.58 -10.34
C TRP A 98 6.12 14.01 -11.58
N ALA A 99 6.45 14.88 -12.56
CA ALA A 99 7.19 14.49 -13.76
C ALA A 99 8.58 13.95 -13.41
N ASP A 100 9.33 14.67 -12.56
CA ASP A 100 10.69 14.27 -12.18
C ASP A 100 10.71 12.91 -11.43
N ALA A 101 9.77 12.70 -10.50
CA ALA A 101 9.72 11.50 -9.66
C ALA A 101 9.20 10.25 -10.38
N PHE A 102 8.35 10.39 -11.41
CA PHE A 102 7.59 9.27 -11.97
C PHE A 102 7.60 9.17 -13.50
N GLU A 103 7.98 10.19 -14.27
CA GLU A 103 8.20 10.07 -15.73
C GLU A 103 9.62 9.61 -16.06
N SER A 104 10.62 10.04 -15.28
CA SER A 104 12.01 9.55 -15.40
C SER A 104 12.10 8.02 -15.29
N ALA A 105 11.25 7.40 -14.46
CA ALA A 105 11.17 5.95 -14.31
C ALA A 105 10.51 5.24 -15.50
N ARG A 106 9.57 5.89 -16.21
CA ARG A 106 8.92 5.33 -17.41
C ARG A 106 9.86 5.26 -18.61
N ALA A 107 10.81 6.20 -18.72
CA ALA A 107 11.81 6.21 -19.77
C ALA A 107 12.88 5.11 -19.58
N ALA A 108 13.15 4.69 -18.34
CA ALA A 108 14.16 3.68 -18.03
C ALA A 108 13.70 2.24 -18.28
N THR A 109 12.39 1.97 -18.30
CA THR A 109 11.81 0.63 -18.53
C THR A 109 11.41 0.36 -19.99
N ALA A 110 11.68 1.30 -20.90
CA ALA A 110 11.35 1.18 -22.33
C ALA A 110 12.54 0.78 -23.22
N GLN A 111 13.62 0.25 -22.64
CA GLN A 111 14.80 -0.27 -23.37
C GLN A 111 14.91 -1.79 -23.28
#